data_AF-A0A4P9Z0U4-F1
#
_entry.id   AF-A0A4P9Z0U4-F1
#
_cell.length_a   1.000
_cell.length_b   1.000
_cell.length_c   1.000
_cell.angle_alpha   90.00
_cell.angle_beta   90.00
_cell.angle_gamma   90.00
#
_symmetry.space_group_name_H-M   'P 1'
#
loop_
_entity.id
_entity.type
_entity.pdbx_description
1 polymer ?
#
loop_
_entity_poly.entity_id
_entity_poly.type
_entity_poly.pdbx_seq_one_letter_code
_entity_poly.pdbx_strand_id
1 'polypeptide(L)'
;MLHLLGVNLPDQKVVHIALTYFYGIGRKTAERICHQLSIHRQAKLHELSESQLNRLSQLLTGMTLESDLRREIRQNVVRYRQIGCYRGRRHQQGLPVRGQRTQNNCKTAKRLNAIAELILAASTIGIDMAFGGRLLKGPAR
;
A
#
# COMPACT_ATOMS: atom_id res chain seq x y z
N MET A 1 22.67 -5.43 -0.18
CA MET A 1 21.32 -4.90 0.01
C MET A 1 21.10 -3.89 -1.09
N LEU A 2 20.15 -4.13 -1.99
CA LEU A 2 19.87 -3.21 -3.08
C LEU A 2 18.78 -2.22 -2.67
N HIS A 3 19.09 -0.93 -2.73
CA HIS A 3 18.11 0.14 -2.54
C HIS A 3 17.59 0.59 -3.91
N LEU A 4 16.30 0.41 -4.16
CA LEU A 4 15.68 0.76 -5.44
C LEU A 4 14.39 1.53 -5.17
N LEU A 5 14.30 2.76 -5.69
CA LEU A 5 13.13 3.65 -5.57
C LEU A 5 12.59 3.81 -4.14
N GLY A 6 13.47 3.91 -3.14
CA GLY A 6 13.06 4.10 -1.74
C GLY A 6 12.71 2.80 -1.00
N VAL A 7 12.76 1.63 -1.65
CA VAL A 7 12.50 0.33 -1.03
C VAL A 7 13.76 -0.51 -0.96
N ASN A 8 13.94 -1.16 0.19
CA ASN A 8 15.07 -2.05 0.46
C ASN A 8 14.72 -3.47 0.00
N LEU A 9 15.42 -3.97 -1.01
CA LEU A 9 15.22 -5.30 -1.55
C LEU A 9 16.31 -6.27 -1.04
N PRO A 10 15.94 -7.48 -0.60
CA PRO A 10 16.91 -8.50 -0.22
C PRO A 10 17.56 -9.14 -1.46
N ASP A 11 18.89 -9.10 -1.52
CA ASP A 11 19.71 -9.52 -2.68
C ASP A 11 19.60 -11.01 -3.04
N GLN A 12 19.30 -11.86 -2.06
CA GLN A 12 19.23 -13.31 -2.22
C GLN A 12 17.92 -13.78 -2.84
N LYS A 13 16.91 -12.90 -2.96
CA LYS A 13 15.62 -13.26 -3.52
C LYS A 13 15.62 -13.21 -5.04
N VAL A 14 14.74 -14.03 -5.61
CA VAL A 14 14.44 -14.04 -7.04
C VAL A 14 13.78 -12.71 -7.43
N VAL A 15 14.16 -12.15 -8.58
CA VAL A 15 13.76 -10.79 -9.01
C VAL A 15 12.24 -10.61 -9.01
N HIS A 16 11.48 -11.55 -9.60
CA HIS A 16 10.02 -11.43 -9.68
C HIS A 16 9.33 -11.44 -8.30
N ILE A 17 9.95 -12.07 -7.29
CA ILE A 17 9.45 -12.06 -5.90
C ILE A 17 9.88 -10.76 -5.23
N ALA A 18 11.11 -10.31 -5.43
CA ALA A 18 11.62 -9.07 -4.87
C ALA A 18 10.77 -7.87 -5.32
N LEU A 19 10.34 -7.83 -6.58
CA LEU A 19 9.47 -6.78 -7.11
C LEU A 19 8.10 -6.69 -6.42
N THR A 20 7.59 -7.78 -5.82
CA THR A 20 6.31 -7.75 -5.08
C THR A 20 6.36 -7.02 -3.76
N TYR A 21 7.55 -6.61 -3.30
CA TYR A 21 7.69 -5.73 -2.14
C TYR A 21 7.16 -4.32 -2.43
N PHE A 22 7.19 -3.88 -3.69
CA PHE A 22 6.62 -2.61 -4.09
C PHE A 22 5.10 -2.65 -4.03
N TYR A 23 4.51 -1.68 -3.34
CA TYR A 23 3.07 -1.48 -3.32
C TYR A 23 2.56 -1.09 -4.71
N GLY A 24 1.67 -1.91 -5.25
CA GLY A 24 1.13 -1.78 -6.61
C GLY A 24 1.60 -2.88 -7.56
N ILE A 25 2.68 -3.60 -7.24
CA ILE A 25 3.20 -4.69 -8.05
C ILE A 25 2.75 -6.04 -7.49
N GLY A 26 1.93 -6.75 -8.26
CA GLY A 26 1.58 -8.14 -8.00
C GLY A 26 2.48 -9.14 -8.73
N ARG A 27 2.20 -10.44 -8.55
CA ARG A 27 2.96 -11.52 -9.21
C ARG A 27 2.92 -11.42 -10.74
N LYS A 28 1.74 -11.20 -11.31
CA LYS A 28 1.54 -11.11 -12.77
C LYS A 28 2.29 -9.92 -13.38
N THR A 29 2.24 -8.77 -12.73
CA THR A 29 2.95 -7.56 -13.20
C THR A 29 4.45 -7.73 -13.08
N ALA A 30 4.94 -8.32 -11.98
CA ALA A 30 6.35 -8.62 -11.81
C ALA A 30 6.88 -9.59 -12.88
N GLU A 31 6.13 -10.66 -13.18
CA GLU A 31 6.49 -11.58 -14.28
C GLU A 31 6.52 -10.86 -15.62
N ARG A 32 5.54 -10.00 -15.92
CA ARG A 32 5.53 -9.19 -17.15
C ARG A 32 6.77 -8.28 -17.27
N ILE A 33 7.17 -7.62 -16.18
CA ILE A 33 8.37 -6.78 -16.14
C ILE A 33 9.62 -7.63 -16.41
N CYS A 34 9.74 -8.80 -15.76
CA CYS A 34 10.86 -9.70 -16.00
C CYS A 34 10.92 -10.18 -17.46
N HIS A 35 9.78 -10.51 -18.06
CA HIS A 35 9.70 -10.89 -19.47
C HIS A 35 10.12 -9.75 -20.41
N GLN A 36 9.68 -8.52 -20.15
CA GLN A 36 10.04 -7.35 -20.94
C GLN A 36 11.54 -7.04 -20.89
N LEU A 37 12.19 -7.30 -19.76
CA LEU A 37 13.63 -7.12 -19.56
C LEU A 37 14.46 -8.35 -19.94
N SER A 38 13.82 -9.42 -20.43
CA SER A 38 14.45 -10.71 -20.76
C SER A 38 15.26 -11.29 -19.60
N ILE A 39 14.78 -11.10 -18.36
CA ILE A 39 15.39 -11.64 -17.14
C ILE A 39 14.87 -13.07 -16.92
N HIS A 40 15.78 -14.01 -16.67
CA HIS A 40 15.41 -15.39 -16.38
C HIS A 40 14.55 -15.48 -15.09
N ARG A 41 13.54 -16.36 -15.10
CA ARG A 41 12.54 -16.44 -14.00
C ARG A 41 13.15 -16.72 -12.63
N GLN A 42 14.25 -17.48 -12.59
CA GLN A 42 14.96 -17.87 -11.37
C GLN A 42 16.15 -16.96 -11.05
N ALA A 43 16.44 -15.95 -11.88
CA ALA A 43 17.53 -15.02 -11.63
C ALA A 43 17.34 -14.32 -10.29
N LYS A 44 18.43 -14.24 -9.52
CA LYS A 44 18.45 -13.53 -8.24
C LYS A 44 18.79 -12.06 -8.46
N LEU A 45 18.44 -11.24 -7.48
CA LEU A 45 18.61 -9.80 -7.58
C LEU A 45 20.09 -9.37 -7.72
N HIS A 46 21.01 -10.08 -7.05
CA HIS A 46 22.45 -9.80 -7.13
C HIS A 46 23.10 -10.25 -8.45
N GLU A 47 22.43 -11.10 -9.24
CA GLU A 47 22.93 -11.60 -10.52
C GLU A 47 22.61 -10.62 -11.66
N LEU A 48 21.82 -9.57 -11.39
CA LEU A 48 21.43 -8.58 -12.38
C LEU A 48 22.60 -7.65 -12.72
N SER A 49 22.76 -7.38 -14.02
CA SER A 49 23.73 -6.39 -14.48
C SER A 49 23.24 -4.96 -14.21
N GLU A 50 24.17 -4.02 -14.11
CA GLU A 50 23.85 -2.59 -13.93
C GLU A 50 22.93 -2.06 -15.04
N SER A 51 23.12 -2.51 -16.28
CA SER A 51 22.27 -2.12 -17.40
C SER A 51 20.82 -2.62 -17.24
N GLN A 52 20.63 -3.83 -16.71
CA GLN A 52 19.31 -4.36 -16.39
C GLN A 52 18.67 -3.61 -15.23
N LEU A 53 19.44 -3.27 -14.20
CA LEU A 53 18.96 -2.48 -13.05
C LEU A 53 18.52 -1.07 -13.46
N ASN A 54 19.24 -0.43 -14.37
CA ASN A 54 18.88 0.89 -14.89
C ASN A 54 17.58 0.83 -15.70
N ARG A 55 17.42 -0.17 -16.58
CA ARG A 55 16.18 -0.38 -17.34
C ARG A 55 14.99 -0.70 -16.43
N LEU A 56 15.21 -1.51 -15.40
CA LEU A 56 14.20 -1.83 -14.40
C LEU A 56 13.76 -0.57 -13.66
N SER A 57 14.71 0.26 -13.22
CA SER A 57 14.41 1.55 -12.57
C SER A 57 13.59 2.48 -13.47
N GLN A 58 13.96 2.60 -14.76
CA GLN A 58 13.21 3.42 -15.72
C GLN A 58 11.77 2.93 -15.91
N LEU A 59 11.57 1.62 -16.04
CA LEU A 59 10.22 1.04 -16.18
C LEU A 59 9.37 1.27 -14.93
N LEU A 60 9.96 1.16 -13.74
CA LEU A 60 9.25 1.37 -12.48
C LEU A 60 8.86 2.84 -12.27
N THR A 61 9.72 3.79 -12.64
CA THR A 61 9.40 5.23 -12.55
C THR A 61 8.22 5.62 -13.45
N GLY A 62 8.02 4.90 -14.57
CA GLY A 62 6.86 5.12 -15.45
C GLY A 62 5.53 4.58 -14.92
N MET A 63 5.53 3.84 -13.81
CA MET A 63 4.32 3.24 -13.22
C MET A 63 3.86 4.01 -11.98
N THR A 64 2.54 4.04 -11.75
CA THR A 64 1.96 4.57 -10.51
C THR A 64 2.17 3.58 -9.36
N LEU A 65 3.22 3.81 -8.56
CA LEU A 65 3.63 2.92 -7.47
C LEU A 65 3.62 3.62 -6.11
N GLU A 66 3.70 2.83 -5.04
CA GLU A 66 3.93 3.28 -3.67
C GLU A 66 3.09 4.47 -3.21
N SER A 67 3.71 5.64 -3.04
CA SER A 67 3.09 6.86 -2.51
C SER A 67 1.93 7.33 -3.37
N ASP A 68 2.09 7.25 -4.69
CA ASP A 68 1.16 7.82 -5.65
C ASP A 68 -0.10 6.98 -5.72
N LEU A 69 0.06 5.66 -5.83
CA LEU A 69 -1.06 4.73 -5.79
C LEU A 69 -1.81 4.80 -4.45
N ARG A 70 -1.09 4.91 -3.32
CA ARG A 70 -1.71 5.10 -2.01
C ARG A 70 -2.45 6.44 -1.93
N ARG A 71 -1.91 7.52 -2.50
CA ARG A 71 -2.53 8.84 -2.54
C ARG A 71 -3.82 8.81 -3.35
N GLU A 72 -3.80 8.19 -4.53
CA GLU A 72 -4.98 8.05 -5.38
C GLU A 72 -6.10 7.28 -4.67
N ILE A 73 -5.78 6.15 -4.03
CA ILE A 73 -6.75 5.37 -3.24
C ILE A 73 -7.33 6.21 -2.10
N ARG A 74 -6.50 6.98 -1.39
CA ARG A 74 -6.97 7.88 -0.32
C ARG A 74 -7.89 8.97 -0.86
N GLN A 75 -7.51 9.63 -1.95
CA GLN A 75 -8.33 10.65 -2.60
C GLN A 75 -9.69 10.10 -3.03
N ASN A 76 -9.72 8.87 -3.54
CA ASN A 76 -10.97 8.19 -3.87
C ASN A 76 -11.89 8.02 -2.64
N VAL A 77 -11.35 7.64 -1.48
CA VAL A 77 -12.12 7.53 -0.22
C VAL A 77 -12.62 8.89 0.26
N VAL A 78 -11.77 9.91 0.21
CA VAL A 78 -12.14 11.30 0.57
C VAL A 78 -13.28 11.79 -0.33
N ARG A 79 -13.18 11.56 -1.64
CA ARG A 79 -14.23 11.88 -2.60
C ARG A 79 -15.55 11.20 -2.24
N TYR A 80 -15.54 9.90 -1.88
CA TYR A 80 -16.76 9.22 -1.45
C TYR A 80 -17.39 9.83 -0.19
N ARG A 81 -16.57 10.32 0.74
CA ARG A 81 -17.05 11.01 1.95
C ARG A 81 -17.67 12.36 1.62
N GLN A 82 -17.00 13.17 0.79
CA GLN A 82 -17.50 14.48 0.35
C GLN A 82 -18.84 14.39 -0.38
N ILE A 83 -19.02 13.37 -1.22
CA ILE A 83 -20.29 13.11 -1.93
C ILE A 83 -21.41 12.66 -0.96
N GLY A 84 -21.08 12.11 0.20
CA GLY A 84 -22.07 11.60 1.17
C GLY A 84 -22.70 10.26 0.79
N CYS A 85 -22.11 9.52 -0.15
CA CYS A 85 -22.64 8.22 -0.58
C CYS A 85 -22.57 7.17 0.55
N TYR A 86 -23.32 6.07 0.42
CA TYR A 86 -23.32 4.98 1.42
C TYR A 86 -21.91 4.51 1.75
N ARG A 87 -21.06 4.31 0.73
CA ARG A 87 -19.66 3.89 0.93
C ARG A 87 -18.88 4.89 1.76
N GLY A 88 -19.03 6.19 1.50
CA GLY A 88 -18.39 7.27 2.27
C GLY A 88 -18.78 7.23 3.74
N ARG A 89 -20.08 7.13 4.04
CA ARG A 89 -20.60 7.04 5.42
C ARG A 89 -20.07 5.80 6.15
N ARG A 90 -19.96 4.66 5.47
CA ARG A 90 -19.38 3.43 6.06
C ARG A 90 -17.89 3.57 6.35
N HIS A 91 -17.14 4.22 5.46
CA HIS A 91 -15.73 4.55 5.70
C HIS A 91 -15.54 5.56 6.83
N GLN A 92 -16.47 6.50 7.04
CA GLN A 92 -16.44 7.44 8.17
C GLN A 92 -16.71 6.74 9.50
N GLN A 93 -17.69 5.83 9.52
CA GLN A 93 -18.06 5.06 10.72
C GLN A 93 -17.11 3.87 11.01
N GLY A 94 -16.10 3.61 10.17
CA GLY A 94 -15.22 2.45 10.30
C GLY A 94 -15.92 1.10 10.11
N LEU A 95 -17.06 1.06 9.41
CA LEU A 95 -17.83 -0.17 9.22
C LEU A 95 -17.52 -0.86 7.88
N PRO A 96 -17.89 -2.14 7.71
CA PRO A 96 -17.79 -2.83 6.43
C PRO A 96 -18.57 -2.12 5.32
N VAL A 97 -17.95 -1.97 4.16
CA VAL A 97 -18.45 -1.18 3.02
C VAL A 97 -19.22 -2.03 2.01
N ARG A 98 -18.96 -3.33 1.94
CA ARG A 98 -19.47 -4.26 0.93
C ARG A 98 -20.74 -5.01 1.37
N GLY A 99 -21.64 -4.36 2.12
CA GLY A 99 -22.92 -4.95 2.55
C GLY A 99 -22.81 -6.10 3.57
N GLN A 100 -21.68 -6.21 4.27
CA GLN A 100 -21.45 -7.28 5.25
C GLN A 100 -22.19 -7.01 6.57
N ARG A 101 -22.62 -8.07 7.27
CA ARG A 101 -23.29 -7.99 8.60
C ARG A 101 -22.37 -7.39 9.64
N THR A 102 -22.90 -6.48 10.47
CA THR A 102 -22.12 -5.73 11.48
C THR A 102 -22.32 -6.16 12.93
N GLN A 103 -23.28 -7.05 13.20
CA GLN A 103 -23.69 -7.38 14.56
C GLN A 103 -22.56 -8.06 15.37
N ASN A 104 -21.88 -9.06 14.79
CA ASN A 104 -20.93 -9.88 15.54
C ASN A 104 -19.47 -9.68 15.06
N ASN A 105 -19.24 -9.77 13.73
CA ASN A 105 -17.89 -9.89 13.17
C ASN A 105 -17.53 -8.70 12.28
N CYS A 106 -17.19 -7.56 12.89
CA CYS A 106 -16.75 -6.35 12.17
C CYS A 106 -15.42 -5.75 12.66
N LYS A 107 -14.66 -6.49 13.47
CA LYS A 107 -13.44 -5.99 14.15
C LYS A 107 -12.36 -5.48 13.18
N THR A 108 -12.06 -6.22 12.12
CA THR A 108 -11.04 -5.85 11.13
C THR A 108 -11.40 -4.56 10.40
N ALA A 109 -12.67 -4.41 10.00
CA ALA A 109 -13.18 -3.21 9.36
C ALA A 109 -13.09 -2.00 10.30
N LYS A 110 -13.52 -2.17 11.56
CA LYS A 110 -13.41 -1.11 12.59
C LYS A 110 -11.97 -0.65 12.78
N ARG A 111 -11.02 -1.59 12.79
CA ARG A 111 -9.59 -1.26 12.94
C ARG A 111 -9.00 -0.57 11.72
N LEU A 112 -9.29 -1.04 10.50
CA LEU A 112 -8.58 -0.61 9.29
C LEU A 112 -9.29 0.50 8.51
N ASN A 113 -10.62 0.53 8.52
CA ASN A 113 -11.39 1.52 7.74
C ASN A 113 -11.44 2.90 8.41
N ALA A 114 -11.23 2.96 9.73
CA ALA A 114 -11.16 4.21 10.48
C ALA A 114 -9.86 5.01 10.21
N ILE A 115 -8.81 4.34 9.71
CA ILE A 115 -7.45 4.90 9.55
C ILE A 115 -7.39 6.08 8.55
N ALA A 116 -8.42 6.28 7.73
CA ALA A 116 -8.53 7.47 6.89
C ALA A 116 -8.60 8.79 7.71
N GLU A 117 -9.04 8.75 8.97
CA GLU A 117 -9.06 9.92 9.87
C GLU A 117 -7.64 10.34 10.32
N LEU A 118 -6.80 9.36 10.66
CA LEU A 118 -5.45 9.58 11.22
C LEU A 118 -4.48 10.20 10.20
N ILE A 119 -4.65 9.86 8.92
CA ILE A 119 -3.77 10.32 7.83
C ILE A 119 -4.16 11.73 7.34
N LEU A 120 -5.45 12.10 7.38
CA LEU A 120 -5.89 13.46 7.02
C LEU A 120 -5.56 14.49 8.10
N ALA A 121 -5.62 14.10 9.37
CA ALA A 121 -5.24 14.98 10.48
C ALA A 121 -3.75 15.35 10.43
N ALA A 122 -2.87 14.39 10.06
CA ALA A 122 -1.43 14.59 9.99
C ALA A 122 -0.97 15.49 8.81
N SER A 123 -1.72 15.56 7.71
CA SER A 123 -1.37 16.46 6.59
C SER A 123 -1.82 17.91 6.78
N THR A 124 -2.75 18.14 7.71
CA THR A 124 -3.34 19.48 7.95
C THR A 124 -2.67 20.20 9.13
N ILE A 125 -1.96 19.45 9.96
CA ILE A 125 -1.25 19.96 11.14
C ILE A 125 0.14 19.33 11.09
N GLY A 126 1.16 20.11 10.71
CA GLY A 126 2.55 19.67 10.61
C GLY A 126 3.18 19.34 11.98
N ILE A 127 2.63 18.36 12.68
CA ILE A 127 3.12 17.88 13.96
C ILE A 127 3.48 16.40 13.80
N ASP A 128 4.78 16.14 13.79
CA ASP A 128 5.34 14.84 14.14
C ASP A 128 4.85 14.46 15.54
N MET A 129 3.97 13.46 15.64
CA MET A 129 3.64 12.84 16.93
C MET A 129 4.00 11.36 16.90
N ALA A 130 5.02 11.05 17.69
CA ALA A 130 5.44 9.71 18.06
C ALA A 130 4.26 8.81 18.44
N PHE A 131 4.31 7.57 17.95
CA PHE A 131 3.39 6.48 18.25
C PHE A 131 3.42 6.14 19.75
N GLY A 132 2.58 6.81 20.54
CA GLY A 132 2.24 6.46 21.91
C GLY A 132 0.86 5.80 21.96
N GLY A 133 0.83 4.48 22.16
CA GLY A 133 -0.40 3.69 22.22
C GLY A 133 -1.38 4.21 23.26
N ARG A 134 -2.54 4.69 22.82
CA ARG A 134 -3.68 4.97 23.69
C ARG A 134 -4.67 3.81 23.62
N LEU A 135 -4.51 2.88 24.57
CA LEU A 135 -5.52 1.91 24.96
C LEU A 135 -6.79 2.64 25.40
N LEU A 136 -7.79 2.72 24.52
CA LEU A 136 -9.14 3.05 24.94
C LEU A 136 -9.78 1.79 25.52
N LYS A 137 -9.60 1.59 26.84
CA LYS A 137 -10.52 0.82 27.67
C LYS A 137 -11.88 1.55 27.63
N GLY A 138 -12.86 0.97 26.94
CA GLY A 138 -14.27 1.33 27.13
C GLY A 138 -14.84 0.59 28.34
N PRO A 139 -15.80 1.17 29.07
CA PRO A 139 -16.38 0.52 30.24
C PRO A 139 -17.12 -0.73 29.82
N ALA A 140 -16.78 -1.86 30.45
CA ALA A 140 -17.58 -3.06 30.42
C ALA A 140 -18.95 -2.73 31.06
N ARG A 141 -20.01 -2.91 30.28
CA ARG A 141 -21.35 -3.20 30.82
C ARG A 141 -21.51 -4.71 30.81
#